data_AF-A0AAW7WHK6-F1
#
_entry.id   AF-A0AAW7WHK6-F1
#
_cell.length_a   1.000
_cell.length_b   1.000
_cell.length_c   1.000
_cell.angle_alpha   90.00
_cell.angle_beta   90.00
_cell.angle_gamma   90.00
#
_symmetry.space_group_name_H-M   'P 1'
#
loop_
_entity.id
_entity.type
_entity.pdbx_description
1 polymer ?
#
loop_
_entity_poly.entity_id
_entity_poly.type
_entity_poly.pdbx_seq_one_letter_code
_entity_poly.pdbx_strand_id
1 'polypeptide(L)'
;MLKTTYQYEQTAARLVVEGFPDLSADHSNEAIGILSSWRLQLVGAPELEGTRDHLEALMGAVMPYARHRLSGVQRRFGQESGFVSIAPDQANHRLELRSSREGVEPLQLKLDDAELADLVRCLDRLRLDSRVKLTWTFPEDRPLKRQEIVDRVPLQKRLGPPLLAGVALACTIATAWLVPLPQETKESSPAPAPVDKPETQSER
;
A
#
# COMPACT_ATOMS: atom_id res chain seq x y z
N MET A 1 -30.63 -33.09 -4.58
CA MET A 1 -29.82 -31.93 -5.03
C MET A 1 -28.38 -32.41 -5.12
N LEU A 2 -27.74 -32.25 -6.29
CA LEU A 2 -26.34 -32.64 -6.45
C LEU A 2 -25.45 -31.57 -5.82
N LYS A 3 -24.48 -32.01 -5.02
CA LYS A 3 -23.48 -31.15 -4.39
C LYS A 3 -22.35 -30.92 -5.40
N THR A 4 -22.04 -29.66 -5.66
CA THR A 4 -20.99 -29.26 -6.60
C THR A 4 -19.73 -28.92 -5.82
N THR A 5 -18.57 -29.33 -6.35
CA THR A 5 -17.26 -29.11 -5.73
C THR A 5 -16.32 -28.46 -6.73
N TYR A 6 -15.69 -27.36 -6.33
CA TYR A 6 -14.63 -26.70 -7.10
C TYR A 6 -13.34 -26.63 -6.31
N GLN A 7 -12.22 -26.79 -7.01
CA GLN A 7 -10.88 -26.79 -6.44
C GLN A 7 -10.01 -25.75 -7.15
N TYR A 8 -9.32 -24.95 -6.35
CA TYR A 8 -8.36 -23.94 -6.79
C TYR A 8 -7.02 -24.28 -6.16
N GLU A 9 -6.04 -24.63 -6.98
CA GLU A 9 -4.76 -25.15 -6.52
C GLU A 9 -3.59 -24.32 -7.06
N GLN A 10 -2.60 -24.15 -6.19
CA GLN A 10 -1.28 -23.59 -6.42
C GLN A 10 -0.24 -24.45 -5.68
N THR A 11 1.04 -24.10 -5.80
CA THR A 11 2.14 -24.87 -5.22
C THR A 11 2.02 -25.03 -3.70
N ALA A 12 1.70 -23.94 -3.00
CA ALA A 12 1.65 -23.91 -1.53
C ALA A 12 0.23 -23.85 -0.94
N ALA A 13 -0.80 -23.70 -1.77
CA ALA A 13 -2.17 -23.49 -1.32
C ALA A 13 -3.19 -24.25 -2.18
N ARG A 14 -4.14 -24.92 -1.52
CA ARG A 14 -5.29 -25.57 -2.16
C ARG A 14 -6.58 -25.18 -1.45
N LEU A 15 -7.49 -24.54 -2.19
CA LEU A 15 -8.81 -24.15 -1.73
C LEU A 15 -9.87 -25.03 -2.40
N VAL A 16 -10.67 -25.71 -1.60
CA VAL A 16 -11.83 -26.51 -2.05
C VAL A 16 -13.09 -25.84 -1.55
N VAL A 17 -14.05 -25.63 -2.45
CA VAL A 17 -15.33 -24.99 -2.16
C VAL A 17 -16.44 -25.92 -2.62
N GLU A 18 -17.38 -26.19 -1.71
CA GLU A 18 -18.47 -27.13 -1.93
C GLU A 18 -19.80 -26.44 -1.64
N GLY A 19 -20.82 -26.72 -2.46
CA GLY A 19 -22.11 -26.08 -2.30
C GLY A 19 -23.19 -26.62 -3.20
N PHE A 20 -24.31 -25.90 -3.20
CA PHE A 20 -25.51 -26.24 -3.94
C PHE A 20 -25.91 -25.09 -4.87
N PRO A 21 -26.58 -25.40 -6.00
CA PRO A 21 -27.21 -24.37 -6.81
C PRO A 21 -28.37 -23.72 -6.05
N ASP A 22 -28.56 -22.42 -6.26
CA ASP A 22 -29.74 -21.72 -5.75
C ASP A 22 -30.81 -21.73 -6.85
N LEU A 23 -31.74 -22.68 -6.73
CA LEU A 23 -32.83 -22.85 -7.69
C LEU A 23 -33.84 -21.70 -7.65
N SER A 24 -33.88 -20.93 -6.56
CA SER A 24 -34.75 -19.76 -6.47
C SER A 24 -34.23 -18.57 -7.27
N ALA A 25 -32.95 -18.59 -7.62
CA ALA A 25 -32.25 -17.57 -8.41
C ALA A 25 -31.91 -18.04 -9.83
N ASP A 26 -32.59 -19.08 -10.34
CA ASP A 26 -32.37 -19.68 -11.68
C ASP A 26 -30.91 -20.10 -11.95
N HIS A 27 -30.18 -20.50 -10.91
CA HIS A 27 -28.81 -20.98 -11.07
C HIS A 27 -28.78 -22.36 -11.74
N SER A 28 -27.79 -22.58 -12.63
CA SER A 28 -27.55 -23.89 -13.23
C SER A 28 -27.11 -24.90 -12.16
N ASN A 29 -27.29 -26.20 -12.42
CA ASN A 29 -26.85 -27.26 -11.50
C ASN A 29 -25.33 -27.28 -11.24
N GLU A 30 -24.55 -26.65 -12.12
CA GLU A 30 -23.10 -26.51 -11.99
C GLU A 30 -22.71 -25.27 -11.16
N ALA A 31 -23.63 -24.35 -10.88
CA ALA A 31 -23.34 -23.17 -10.08
C ALA A 31 -23.40 -23.47 -8.57
N ILE A 32 -22.54 -22.81 -7.82
CA ILE A 32 -22.63 -22.71 -6.36
C ILE A 32 -23.32 -21.38 -6.03
N GLY A 33 -24.60 -21.45 -5.65
CA GLY A 33 -25.36 -20.31 -5.11
C GLY A 33 -25.39 -20.30 -3.58
N ILE A 34 -25.29 -21.47 -2.96
CA ILE A 34 -25.28 -21.64 -1.51
C ILE A 34 -24.02 -22.40 -1.12
N LEU A 35 -23.17 -21.77 -0.30
CA LEU A 35 -21.94 -22.38 0.21
C LEU A 35 -22.28 -23.40 1.30
N SER A 36 -21.88 -24.66 1.11
CA SER A 36 -22.04 -25.71 2.12
C SER A 36 -20.80 -25.82 3.01
N SER A 37 -19.61 -25.82 2.41
CA SER A 37 -18.34 -25.96 3.12
C SER A 37 -17.20 -25.43 2.27
N TRP A 38 -16.10 -25.09 2.92
CA TRP A 38 -14.85 -24.79 2.26
C TRP A 38 -13.70 -25.34 3.10
N ARG A 39 -12.61 -25.70 2.43
CA ARG A 39 -11.38 -26.16 3.05
C ARG A 39 -10.19 -25.51 2.37
N LEU A 40 -9.27 -24.97 3.16
CA LEU A 40 -8.00 -24.42 2.69
C LEU A 40 -6.86 -25.22 3.31
N GLN A 41 -6.08 -25.86 2.45
CA GLN A 41 -4.83 -26.48 2.82
C GLN A 41 -3.68 -25.58 2.42
N LEU A 42 -2.84 -25.22 3.39
CA LEU A 42 -1.55 -24.59 3.18
C LEU A 42 -0.44 -25.61 3.50
N VAL A 43 0.68 -25.53 2.80
CA VAL A 43 1.82 -26.43 3.07
C VAL A 43 2.34 -26.18 4.49
N GLY A 44 2.57 -27.25 5.26
CA GLY A 44 3.09 -27.14 6.62
C GLY A 44 2.13 -26.56 7.67
N ALA A 45 0.86 -26.29 7.31
CA ALA A 45 -0.15 -25.76 8.20
C ALA A 45 -1.34 -26.73 8.35
N PRO A 46 -2.10 -26.64 9.45
CA PRO A 46 -3.34 -27.40 9.60
C PRO A 46 -4.36 -27.00 8.52
N GLU A 47 -5.24 -27.94 8.14
CA GLU A 47 -6.37 -27.66 7.26
C GLU A 47 -7.30 -26.63 7.93
N LEU A 48 -7.67 -25.60 7.18
CA LEU A 48 -8.56 -24.55 7.65
C LEU A 48 -9.95 -24.77 7.07
N GLU A 49 -10.95 -24.71 7.93
CA GLU A 49 -12.36 -24.82 7.58
C GLU A 49 -13.19 -23.85 8.43
N GLY A 50 -14.41 -23.56 8.00
CA GLY A 50 -15.31 -22.69 8.76
C GLY A 50 -16.60 -22.37 8.04
N THR A 51 -17.31 -21.36 8.54
CA THR A 51 -18.52 -20.84 7.90
C THR A 51 -18.17 -19.96 6.70
N ARG A 52 -19.18 -19.57 5.92
CA ARG A 52 -19.05 -18.54 4.88
C ARG A 52 -18.36 -17.28 5.39
N ASP A 53 -18.74 -16.82 6.58
CA ASP A 53 -18.21 -15.58 7.16
C ASP A 53 -16.70 -15.67 7.43
N HIS A 54 -16.18 -16.87 7.71
CA HIS A 54 -14.74 -17.08 7.89
C HIS A 54 -13.99 -16.96 6.55
N LEU A 55 -14.53 -17.55 5.49
CA LEU A 55 -13.96 -17.41 4.14
C LEU A 55 -14.02 -15.96 3.66
N GLU A 56 -15.14 -15.29 3.92
CA GLU A 56 -15.32 -13.88 3.58
C GLU A 56 -14.38 -12.97 4.35
N ALA A 57 -14.20 -13.20 5.66
CA ALA A 57 -13.20 -12.51 6.47
C ALA A 57 -11.78 -12.79 5.99
N LEU A 58 -11.47 -14.02 5.57
CA LEU A 58 -10.17 -14.37 4.99
C LEU A 58 -9.90 -13.59 3.71
N MET A 59 -10.86 -13.58 2.77
CA MET A 59 -10.76 -12.78 1.55
C MET A 59 -10.60 -11.29 1.87
N GLY A 60 -11.42 -10.77 2.78
CA GLY A 60 -11.43 -9.37 3.21
C GLY A 60 -10.17 -8.93 3.96
N ALA A 61 -9.41 -9.85 4.55
CA ALA A 61 -8.13 -9.55 5.19
C ALA A 61 -6.95 -9.71 4.21
N VAL A 62 -6.88 -10.85 3.51
CA VAL A 62 -5.71 -11.25 2.71
C VAL A 62 -5.60 -10.45 1.41
N MET A 63 -6.68 -10.27 0.67
CA MET A 63 -6.64 -9.55 -0.62
C MET A 63 -6.16 -8.10 -0.48
N PRO A 64 -6.73 -7.25 0.40
CA PRO A 64 -6.24 -5.89 0.57
C PRO A 64 -4.83 -5.85 1.17
N TYR A 65 -4.49 -6.79 2.08
CA TYR A 65 -3.13 -6.90 2.60
C TYR A 65 -2.10 -7.11 1.48
N ALA A 66 -2.34 -8.08 0.59
CA ALA A 66 -1.44 -8.37 -0.52
C ALA A 66 -1.25 -7.15 -1.43
N ARG A 67 -2.33 -6.43 -1.75
CA ARG A 67 -2.28 -5.18 -2.54
C ARG A 67 -1.41 -4.10 -1.87
N HIS A 68 -1.52 -3.94 -0.55
CA HIS A 68 -0.70 -3.00 0.21
C HIS A 68 0.77 -3.44 0.26
N ARG A 69 1.03 -4.74 0.42
CA ARG A 69 2.39 -5.31 0.39
C ARG A 69 3.07 -5.09 -0.96
N LEU A 70 2.38 -5.32 -2.07
CA LEU A 70 2.88 -5.03 -3.43
C LEU A 70 3.22 -3.55 -3.61
N SER A 71 2.47 -2.68 -2.93
CA SER A 71 2.70 -1.23 -2.95
C SER A 71 3.79 -0.77 -1.95
N GLY A 72 4.40 -1.70 -1.22
CA GLY A 72 5.43 -1.42 -0.21
C GLY A 72 4.89 -0.89 1.12
N VAL A 73 3.57 -0.94 1.35
CA VAL A 73 2.93 -0.50 2.58
C VAL A 73 2.83 -1.68 3.56
N GLN A 74 3.32 -1.46 4.79
CA GLN A 74 3.30 -2.48 5.85
C GLN A 74 2.20 -2.13 6.85
N ARG A 75 1.07 -2.82 6.78
CA ARG A 75 -0.10 -2.54 7.63
C ARG A 75 -0.84 -3.84 7.96
N ARG A 76 -1.47 -3.88 9.14
CA ARG A 76 -2.39 -4.95 9.53
C ARG A 76 -3.76 -4.78 8.85
N PHE A 77 -4.32 -5.89 8.39
CA PHE A 77 -5.68 -5.98 7.87
C PHE A 77 -6.50 -7.00 8.68
N GLY A 78 -7.82 -6.88 8.62
CA GLY A 78 -8.76 -7.58 9.49
C GLY A 78 -9.21 -6.72 10.67
N GLN A 79 -10.42 -6.99 11.17
CA GLN A 79 -10.97 -6.30 12.33
C GLN A 79 -10.30 -6.80 13.61
N GLU A 80 -10.18 -5.95 14.63
CA GLU A 80 -9.53 -6.30 15.89
C GLU A 80 -10.24 -7.42 16.65
N SER A 81 -11.55 -7.57 16.47
CA SER A 81 -12.38 -8.66 16.98
C SER A 81 -12.90 -9.60 15.88
N GLY A 82 -12.37 -9.50 14.65
CA GLY A 82 -12.82 -10.30 13.52
C GLY A 82 -12.25 -11.72 13.51
N PHE A 83 -12.83 -12.59 12.66
CA PHE A 83 -12.38 -13.98 12.51
C PHE A 83 -10.97 -14.12 11.93
N VAL A 84 -10.56 -13.18 11.08
CA VAL A 84 -9.28 -13.26 10.39
C VAL A 84 -8.58 -11.91 10.41
N SER A 85 -7.29 -11.93 10.69
CA SER A 85 -6.42 -10.76 10.53
C SER A 85 -5.05 -11.17 10.01
N ILE A 86 -4.38 -10.27 9.29
CA ILE A 86 -3.06 -10.50 8.73
C ILE A 86 -2.18 -9.27 8.94
N ALA A 87 -0.93 -9.48 9.34
CA ALA A 87 0.02 -8.43 9.67
C ALA A 87 1.41 -8.72 9.11
N PRO A 88 2.23 -7.70 8.80
CA PRO A 88 3.64 -7.90 8.51
C PRO A 88 4.37 -8.49 9.73
N ASP A 89 5.25 -9.46 9.51
CA ASP A 89 6.07 -10.09 10.54
C ASP A 89 7.52 -10.22 10.07
N GLN A 90 8.30 -9.14 10.23
CA GLN A 90 9.66 -9.02 9.69
C GLN A 90 9.68 -9.25 8.17
N ALA A 91 10.30 -10.35 7.71
CA ALA A 91 10.35 -10.78 6.31
C ALA A 91 9.15 -11.65 5.88
N ASN A 92 8.25 -12.00 6.80
CA ASN A 92 7.12 -12.90 6.58
C ASN A 92 5.80 -12.17 6.84
N HIS A 93 4.72 -12.95 6.82
CA HIS A 93 3.36 -12.49 7.10
C HIS A 93 2.76 -13.36 8.20
N ARG A 94 2.15 -12.74 9.20
CA ARG A 94 1.43 -13.46 10.26
C ARG A 94 -0.06 -13.40 9.97
N LEU A 95 -0.65 -14.53 9.64
CA LEU A 95 -2.10 -14.74 9.50
C LEU A 95 -2.64 -15.29 10.82
N GLU A 96 -3.59 -14.59 11.42
CA GLU A 96 -4.24 -14.95 12.68
C GLU A 96 -5.70 -15.28 12.41
N LEU A 97 -6.11 -16.47 12.84
CA LEU A 97 -7.44 -17.03 12.65
C LEU A 97 -8.07 -17.26 14.02
N ARG A 98 -9.24 -16.69 14.25
CA ARG A 98 -9.96 -16.78 15.52
C ARG A 98 -11.19 -17.66 15.36
N SER A 99 -11.40 -18.53 16.35
CA SER A 99 -12.61 -19.33 16.40
C SER A 99 -13.82 -18.46 16.74
N SER A 100 -14.99 -18.89 16.29
CA SER A 100 -16.28 -18.36 16.76
C SER A 100 -16.64 -18.85 18.17
N ARG A 101 -15.93 -19.85 18.71
CA ARG A 101 -16.14 -20.37 20.08
C ARG A 101 -15.29 -19.60 21.08
N GLU A 102 -15.91 -19.20 22.19
CA GLU A 102 -15.20 -18.57 23.31
C GLU A 102 -14.17 -19.52 23.93
N GLY A 103 -13.05 -18.94 24.39
CA GLY A 103 -11.98 -19.68 25.08
C GLY A 103 -11.05 -20.50 24.18
N VAL A 104 -11.22 -20.44 22.85
CA VAL A 104 -10.29 -21.07 21.90
C VAL A 104 -9.18 -20.08 21.53
N GLU A 105 -7.94 -20.47 21.71
CA GLU A 105 -6.79 -19.64 21.33
C GLU A 105 -6.73 -19.42 19.81
N PRO A 106 -6.41 -18.19 19.34
CA PRO A 106 -6.23 -17.91 17.92
C PRO A 106 -5.12 -18.76 17.31
N LEU A 107 -5.41 -19.37 16.15
CA LEU A 107 -4.40 -20.05 15.34
C LEU A 107 -3.57 -19.00 14.59
N GLN A 108 -2.25 -19.05 14.77
CA GLN A 108 -1.31 -18.18 14.07
C GLN A 108 -0.51 -18.98 13.06
N LEU A 109 -0.57 -18.54 11.81
CA LEU A 109 0.20 -19.09 10.69
C LEU A 109 1.21 -18.05 10.23
N LYS A 110 2.42 -18.51 9.97
CA LYS A 110 3.48 -17.70 9.38
C LYS A 110 3.58 -18.08 7.91
N LEU A 111 3.44 -17.09 7.04
CA LEU A 111 3.50 -17.25 5.59
C LEU A 111 4.73 -16.54 5.05
N ASP A 112 5.46 -17.18 4.16
CA ASP A 112 6.43 -16.49 3.32
C ASP A 112 5.77 -15.77 2.13
N ASP A 113 6.56 -15.03 1.34
CA ASP A 113 6.04 -14.27 0.19
C ASP A 113 5.42 -15.20 -0.89
N ALA A 114 5.92 -16.44 -1.04
CA ALA A 114 5.43 -17.38 -2.04
C ALA A 114 4.10 -18.02 -1.61
N GLU A 115 4.00 -18.44 -0.35
CA GLU A 115 2.79 -18.95 0.28
C GLU A 115 1.67 -17.91 0.26
N LEU A 116 1.99 -16.64 0.58
CA LEU A 116 1.04 -15.54 0.45
C LEU A 116 0.57 -15.36 -1.00
N ALA A 117 1.50 -15.38 -1.97
CA ALA A 117 1.14 -15.20 -3.37
C ALA A 117 0.22 -16.32 -3.88
N ASP A 118 0.48 -17.56 -3.49
CA ASP A 118 -0.32 -18.71 -3.86
C ASP A 118 -1.72 -18.67 -3.20
N LEU A 119 -1.79 -18.30 -1.93
CA LEU A 119 -3.06 -18.09 -1.24
C LEU A 119 -3.91 -17.01 -1.94
N VAL A 120 -3.31 -15.87 -2.27
CA VAL A 120 -4.00 -14.78 -2.99
C VAL A 120 -4.52 -15.26 -4.34
N ARG A 121 -3.71 -16.01 -5.11
CA ARG A 121 -4.13 -16.57 -6.40
C ARG A 121 -5.31 -17.53 -6.27
N CYS A 122 -5.34 -18.38 -5.24
CA CYS A 122 -6.48 -19.25 -4.96
C CYS A 122 -7.76 -18.45 -4.68
N LEU A 123 -7.66 -17.43 -3.82
CA LEU A 123 -8.80 -16.58 -3.46
C LEU A 123 -9.30 -15.73 -4.63
N ASP A 124 -8.39 -15.20 -5.46
CA ASP A 124 -8.76 -14.46 -6.66
C ASP A 124 -9.42 -15.36 -7.71
N ARG A 125 -8.94 -16.60 -7.91
CA ARG A 125 -9.59 -17.56 -8.80
C ARG A 125 -11.01 -17.89 -8.34
N LEU A 126 -11.22 -18.11 -7.04
CA LEU A 126 -12.55 -18.28 -6.47
C LEU A 126 -13.44 -17.05 -6.75
N ARG A 127 -12.92 -15.84 -6.49
CA ARG A 127 -13.66 -14.59 -6.67
C ARG A 127 -14.09 -14.36 -8.12
N LEU A 128 -13.26 -14.74 -9.08
CA LEU A 128 -13.50 -14.54 -10.51
C LEU A 128 -14.22 -15.72 -11.17
N ASP A 129 -14.46 -16.82 -10.45
CA ASP A 129 -15.14 -17.99 -11.00
C ASP A 129 -16.63 -17.69 -11.22
N SER A 130 -17.04 -17.61 -12.49
CA SER A 130 -18.42 -17.32 -12.87
C SER A 130 -19.43 -18.39 -12.42
N ARG A 131 -18.95 -19.58 -12.03
CA ARG A 131 -19.76 -20.69 -11.51
C ARG A 131 -20.05 -20.52 -10.01
N VAL A 132 -19.28 -19.69 -9.30
CA VAL A 132 -19.52 -19.38 -7.88
C VAL A 132 -20.31 -18.08 -7.79
N LYS A 133 -21.63 -18.20 -7.66
CA LYS A 133 -22.58 -17.08 -7.61
C LYS A 133 -22.83 -16.61 -6.17
N LEU A 134 -21.75 -16.45 -5.41
CA LEU A 134 -21.81 -15.96 -4.02
C LEU A 134 -21.59 -14.45 -3.99
N THR A 135 -22.49 -13.72 -3.34
CA THR A 135 -22.32 -12.27 -3.12
C THR A 135 -21.39 -12.02 -1.93
N TRP A 136 -20.16 -11.60 -2.20
CA TRP A 136 -19.20 -11.26 -1.15
C TRP A 136 -19.30 -9.78 -0.75
N THR A 137 -19.17 -9.48 0.53
CA THR A 137 -19.15 -8.12 1.11
C THR A 137 -17.74 -7.73 1.57
N PHE A 138 -16.79 -7.64 0.64
CA PHE A 138 -15.46 -7.07 0.93
C PHE A 138 -15.32 -5.63 0.43
N PRO A 139 -14.46 -4.80 1.06
CA PRO A 139 -14.28 -3.40 0.68
C PRO A 139 -13.77 -3.26 -0.76
N GLU A 140 -14.29 -2.25 -1.47
CA GLU A 140 -13.91 -1.96 -2.85
C GLU A 140 -12.42 -1.67 -3.02
N ASP A 141 -11.89 -2.05 -4.18
CA ASP A 141 -10.51 -1.81 -4.55
C ASP A 141 -10.24 -0.32 -4.81
N ARG A 142 -9.84 0.41 -3.76
CA ARG A 142 -9.46 1.83 -3.87
C ARG A 142 -7.95 2.00 -4.04
N PRO A 143 -7.51 3.04 -4.78
CA PRO A 143 -6.11 3.40 -4.86
C PRO A 143 -5.60 3.87 -3.49
N LEU A 144 -4.30 3.69 -3.25
CA LEU A 144 -3.65 4.17 -2.03
C LEU A 144 -3.69 5.69 -1.94
N LYS A 145 -3.93 6.20 -0.75
CA LYS A 145 -3.83 7.64 -0.49
C LYS A 145 -2.37 8.06 -0.52
N ARG A 146 -2.11 9.30 -0.93
CA ARG A 146 -0.74 9.87 -0.98
C ARG A 146 -0.01 9.75 0.36
N GLN A 147 -0.73 9.88 1.48
CA GLN A 147 -0.18 9.73 2.84
C GLN A 147 0.36 8.31 3.08
N GLU A 148 -0.40 7.29 2.70
CA GLU A 148 -0.03 5.88 2.87
C GLU A 148 1.22 5.52 2.05
N ILE A 149 1.43 6.20 0.91
CA ILE A 149 2.64 6.05 0.08
C ILE A 149 3.84 6.76 0.71
N VAL A 150 3.64 7.95 1.28
CA VAL A 150 4.73 8.75 1.88
C VAL A 150 5.25 8.11 3.17
N ASP A 151 4.38 7.42 3.91
CA ASP A 151 4.76 6.70 5.14
C ASP A 151 5.58 5.43 4.87
N ARG A 152 5.73 5.02 3.60
CA ARG A 152 6.68 3.98 3.17
C ARG A 152 8.13 4.34 3.48
N VAL A 153 8.48 5.63 3.41
CA VAL A 153 9.85 6.10 3.53
C VAL A 153 10.14 6.47 4.99
N PRO A 154 11.15 5.86 5.65
CA PRO A 154 11.47 6.22 7.02
C PRO A 154 11.80 7.71 7.11
N LEU A 155 11.35 8.35 8.19
CA LEU A 155 11.49 9.80 8.43
C LEU A 155 12.92 10.30 8.19
N GLN A 156 13.93 9.51 8.56
CA GLN A 156 15.35 9.82 8.34
C GLN A 156 15.69 9.99 6.85
N LYS A 157 15.20 9.11 5.98
CA LYS A 157 15.41 9.22 4.52
C LYS A 157 14.61 10.37 3.92
N ARG A 158 13.47 10.71 4.53
CA ARG A 158 12.60 11.81 4.09
C ARG A 158 13.14 13.19 4.46
N LEU A 159 13.74 13.32 5.64
CA LEU A 159 14.27 14.58 6.17
C LEU A 159 15.77 14.77 5.92
N GLY A 160 16.51 13.71 5.60
CA GLY A 160 17.94 13.78 5.29
C GLY A 160 18.28 14.79 4.20
N PRO A 161 17.69 14.70 2.99
CA PRO A 161 17.97 15.65 1.91
C PRO A 161 17.66 17.12 2.25
N PRO A 162 16.47 17.50 2.78
CA PRO A 162 16.20 18.89 3.11
C PRO A 162 17.07 19.41 4.26
N LEU A 163 17.42 18.57 5.23
CA LEU A 163 18.36 18.96 6.30
C LEU A 163 19.76 19.23 5.73
N LEU A 164 20.26 18.36 4.87
CA LEU A 164 21.56 18.56 4.20
C LEU A 164 21.58 19.83 3.36
N ALA A 165 20.52 20.07 2.59
CA ALA A 165 20.37 21.30 1.81
C ALA A 165 20.33 22.55 2.70
N GLY A 166 19.60 22.49 3.81
CA GLY A 166 19.53 23.58 4.79
C GLY A 166 20.88 23.88 5.43
N VAL A 167 21.64 22.85 5.80
CA VAL A 167 23.01 22.99 6.34
C VAL A 167 23.94 23.60 5.29
N ALA A 168 23.92 23.09 4.05
CA ALA A 168 24.73 23.63 2.97
C ALA A 168 24.42 25.11 2.71
N LEU A 169 23.13 25.48 2.70
CA LEU A 169 22.68 26.86 2.53
C LEU A 169 23.18 27.76 3.67
N ALA A 170 23.04 27.31 4.93
CA ALA A 170 23.53 28.05 6.09
C ALA A 170 25.05 28.27 6.03
N CYS A 171 25.82 27.25 5.63
CA CYS A 171 27.25 27.37 5.41
C CYS A 171 27.59 28.40 4.33
N THR A 172 26.88 28.40 3.19
CA THR A 172 27.12 29.38 2.12
C THR A 172 26.83 30.81 2.57
N ILE A 173 25.75 31.03 3.33
CA ILE A 173 25.41 32.35 3.89
C ILE A 173 26.49 32.81 4.88
N ALA A 174 26.94 31.91 5.76
CA ALA A 174 28.00 32.23 6.72
C ALA A 174 29.32 32.59 6.02
N THR A 175 29.69 31.87 4.95
CA THR A 175 30.88 32.20 4.16
C THR A 175 30.72 33.54 3.44
N ALA A 176 29.54 33.84 2.88
CA ALA A 176 29.29 35.12 2.21
C ALA A 176 29.37 36.31 3.19
N TRP A 177 28.95 36.13 4.45
CA TRP A 177 29.07 37.13 5.51
C TRP A 177 30.52 37.45 5.90
N LEU A 178 31.45 36.51 5.68
CA LEU A 178 32.88 36.69 5.97
C LEU A 178 33.65 37.34 4.81
N VAL A 179 33.07 37.42 3.61
CA VAL A 179 33.72 38.06 2.46
C VAL A 179 33.54 39.57 2.57
N PRO A 180 34.63 40.37 2.68
CA PRO A 180 34.52 41.81 2.76
C PRO A 180 33.90 42.36 1.48
N LEU A 181 32.91 43.25 1.65
CA LEU A 181 32.27 43.95 0.55
C LEU A 181 33.32 44.77 -0.22
N PRO A 182 33.36 44.67 -1.56
CA PRO A 182 34.21 45.52 -2.38
C PRO A 182 33.93 46.99 -2.04
N GLN A 183 34.98 47.77 -1.83
CA GLN A 183 34.81 49.20 -1.64
C GLN A 183 34.24 49.79 -2.94
N GLU A 184 33.10 50.48 -2.84
CA GLU A 184 32.58 51.24 -3.97
C GLU A 184 33.68 52.20 -4.43
N THR A 185 34.14 51.98 -5.66
CA THR A 185 35.02 52.93 -6.32
C THR A 185 34.15 54.15 -6.58
N LYS A 186 34.20 55.15 -5.69
CA LYS A 186 33.71 56.48 -6.01
C LYS A 186 34.51 56.94 -7.23
N GLU A 187 33.90 56.85 -8.41
CA GLU A 187 34.34 57.62 -9.56
C GLU A 187 34.39 59.08 -9.11
N SER A 188 35.60 59.60 -8.99
CA SER A 188 35.82 61.02 -8.78
C SER A 188 35.30 61.71 -10.04
N SER A 189 34.05 62.18 -9.96
CA SER A 189 33.48 63.08 -10.95
C SER A 189 34.48 64.22 -11.19
N PRO A 190 34.91 64.47 -12.44
CA PRO A 190 35.85 65.54 -12.70
C PRO A 190 35.18 66.87 -12.34
N ALA A 191 35.90 67.67 -11.54
CA ALA A 191 35.49 69.02 -11.17
C ALA A 191 35.15 69.83 -12.43
N PRO A 192 34.09 70.67 -12.42
CA PRO A 192 33.70 71.44 -13.58
C PRO A 192 34.83 72.41 -13.94
N ALA A 193 35.33 72.31 -15.19
CA ALA A 193 36.26 73.28 -15.74
C ALA A 193 35.58 74.66 -15.84
N PRO A 194 36.30 75.77 -15.63
CA PRO A 194 35.75 77.10 -15.82
C PRO A 194 35.38 77.30 -17.28
N VAL A 195 34.16 77.76 -17.53
CA VAL A 195 33.68 78.15 -18.86
C VAL A 195 34.35 79.46 -19.25
N ASP A 196 35.36 79.39 -20.11
CA ASP A 196 35.85 80.55 -20.85
C ASP A 196 34.83 80.88 -21.96
N LYS A 197 34.23 82.07 -21.89
CA LYS A 197 33.37 82.61 -22.94
C LYS A 197 34.26 83.29 -23.99
N PRO A 198 34.27 82.85 -25.25
CA PRO A 198 34.86 83.66 -26.31
C PRO A 198 33.88 84.77 -26.72
N GLU A 199 34.46 85.96 -26.82
CA GLU A 199 33.90 87.19 -27.35
C GLU A 199 33.32 86.99 -28.76
N THR A 200 32.08 87.44 -28.95
CA THR A 200 31.48 87.70 -30.25
C THR A 200 32.31 88.75 -31.00
N GLN A 201 33.09 88.31 -31.99
CA GLN A 201 33.63 89.20 -33.00
C GLN A 201 32.57 89.53 -34.07
N SER A 202 32.51 90.82 -34.30
CA SER A 202 31.73 91.58 -35.27
C SER A 202 32.35 91.53 -36.67
N GLU A 203 31.56 91.97 -37.66
CA GLU A 203 31.90 92.34 -39.05
C GLU A 203 31.90 91.19 -40.07
N ARG A 204 31.30 91.32 -41.27
CA ARG A 204 30.74 92.46 -42.01
C ARG A 204 29.83 91.92 -43.12
#